data_AF-A0A374VG97-F1
#
_entry.id   AF-A0A374VG97-F1
#
_cell.length_a   1.000
_cell.length_b   1.000
_cell.length_c   1.000
_cell.angle_alpha   90.00
_cell.angle_beta   90.00
_cell.angle_gamma   90.00
#
_symmetry.space_group_name_H-M   'P 1'
#
loop_
_entity.id
_entity.type
_entity.pdbx_description
1 polymer ?
#
loop_
_entity_poly.entity_id
_entity_poly.type
_entity_poly.pdbx_seq_one_letter_code
_entity_poly.pdbx_strand_id
1 'polypeptide(L)'
;MKGRKTIKLVQAATGAVVLTLLMQLMGVFGYGQYTWMCFLPLLMFFAFGADFKKIPEMLVSYAVGEVWCVINSLVMGVFVSAFGADNMVMSNIVPTILVIFCILTTHENLLEGKICSNVPCVFMGLATSFFTFMLQQPINFGHLFAFWAFGIALAVCLVMSGTLVCSAIFGKERTIQALTPLAVLEAQQNHK
;
A
#
# COMPACT_ATOMS: atom_id res chain seq x y z
N MET A 1 -22.31 -14.51 -18.53
CA MET A 1 -21.92 -13.07 -18.55
C MET A 1 -23.08 -12.08 -18.32
N LYS A 2 -24.33 -12.37 -18.72
CA LYS A 2 -25.49 -11.49 -18.44
C LYS A 2 -25.61 -11.22 -16.93
N GLY A 3 -25.69 -9.96 -16.50
CA GLY A 3 -25.78 -9.55 -15.09
C GLY A 3 -24.46 -9.24 -14.36
N ARG A 4 -23.29 -9.55 -14.95
CA ARG A 4 -21.98 -9.25 -14.33
C ARG A 4 -21.77 -7.75 -14.07
N LYS A 5 -22.15 -6.90 -15.04
CA LYS A 5 -22.06 -5.43 -14.89
C LYS A 5 -22.90 -4.92 -13.73
N THR A 6 -24.11 -5.45 -13.57
CA THR A 6 -25.02 -5.10 -12.47
C THR A 6 -24.43 -5.48 -11.11
N ILE A 7 -23.89 -6.70 -10.98
CA ILE A 7 -23.25 -7.14 -9.73
C ILE A 7 -22.05 -6.25 -9.38
N LYS A 8 -21.19 -5.95 -10.37
CA LYS A 8 -20.04 -5.03 -10.17
C LYS A 8 -20.48 -3.60 -9.82
N LEU A 9 -21.59 -3.12 -10.38
CA LEU A 9 -22.15 -1.81 -10.05
C LEU A 9 -22.60 -1.77 -8.58
N VAL A 10 -23.31 -2.81 -8.13
CA VAL A 10 -23.72 -2.93 -6.72
C VAL A 10 -22.51 -3.01 -5.80
N GLN A 11 -21.50 -3.81 -6.16
CA GLN A 11 -20.24 -3.88 -5.41
C GLN A 11 -19.57 -2.50 -5.30
N ALA A 12 -19.50 -1.74 -6.40
CA ALA A 12 -18.92 -0.41 -6.41
C ALA A 12 -19.71 0.59 -5.56
N ALA A 13 -21.05 0.55 -5.63
CA ALA A 13 -21.92 1.38 -4.80
C ALA A 13 -21.77 1.06 -3.31
N THR A 14 -21.78 -0.22 -2.93
CA THR A 14 -21.51 -0.66 -1.55
C THR A 14 -20.15 -0.17 -1.10
N GLY A 15 -19.12 -0.37 -1.94
CA GLY A 15 -17.76 0.02 -1.63
C GLY A 15 -17.62 1.53 -1.42
N ALA A 16 -18.24 2.35 -2.26
CA ALA A 16 -18.23 3.81 -2.13
C ALA A 16 -18.83 4.26 -0.79
N VAL A 17 -19.97 3.69 -0.38
CA VAL A 17 -20.63 4.03 0.89
C VAL A 17 -19.76 3.59 2.08
N VAL A 18 -19.34 2.33 2.10
CA VAL A 18 -18.56 1.76 3.22
C VAL A 18 -17.23 2.50 3.38
N LEU A 19 -16.50 2.72 2.29
CA LEU A 19 -15.22 3.41 2.32
C LEU A 19 -15.37 4.85 2.82
N THR A 20 -16.35 5.60 2.29
CA THR A 20 -16.59 6.99 2.69
C THR A 20 -16.94 7.13 4.17
N LEU A 21 -17.74 6.20 4.71
CA LEU A 21 -18.11 6.20 6.13
C LEU A 21 -16.91 5.87 7.03
N LEU A 22 -16.14 4.82 6.68
CA LEU A 22 -14.96 4.44 7.46
C LEU A 22 -13.88 5.53 7.43
N MET A 23 -13.72 6.23 6.31
CA MET A 23 -12.80 7.37 6.19
C MET A 23 -13.10 8.50 7.19
N GLN A 24 -14.36 8.68 7.64
CA GLN A 24 -14.70 9.71 8.63
C GLN A 24 -13.98 9.50 9.97
N LEU A 25 -13.57 8.28 10.28
CA LEU A 25 -12.80 7.98 11.49
C LEU A 25 -11.51 8.81 11.56
N MET A 26 -10.85 9.06 10.43
CA MET A 26 -9.66 9.93 10.39
C MET A 26 -9.99 11.35 10.88
N GLY A 27 -11.14 11.89 10.49
CA GLY A 27 -11.62 13.19 10.98
C GLY A 27 -11.93 13.16 12.48
N VAL A 28 -12.59 12.11 12.96
CA VAL A 28 -12.92 11.94 14.40
C VAL A 28 -11.66 11.89 15.26
N PHE A 29 -10.57 11.27 14.77
CA PHE A 29 -9.29 11.21 15.48
C PHE A 29 -8.38 12.43 15.25
N GLY A 30 -8.83 13.47 14.52
CA GLY A 30 -8.06 14.70 14.30
C GLY A 30 -7.06 14.66 13.13
N TYR A 31 -7.13 13.64 12.29
CA TYR A 31 -6.24 13.42 11.14
C TYR A 31 -6.96 13.54 9.79
N GLY A 32 -8.06 14.31 9.73
CA GLY A 32 -8.90 14.44 8.53
C GLY A 32 -8.14 14.86 7.27
N GLN A 33 -7.13 15.74 7.41
CA GLN A 33 -6.23 16.18 6.34
C GLN A 33 -5.39 15.04 5.73
N TYR A 34 -5.17 13.95 6.46
CA TYR A 34 -4.37 12.79 6.01
C TYR A 34 -5.23 11.65 5.48
N THR A 35 -6.56 11.79 5.44
CA THR A 35 -7.49 10.70 5.04
C THR A 35 -7.13 10.10 3.68
N TRP A 36 -6.68 10.92 2.73
CA TRP A 36 -6.31 10.46 1.39
C TRP A 36 -5.04 9.60 1.36
N MET A 37 -4.16 9.70 2.37
CA MET A 37 -3.01 8.79 2.49
C MET A 37 -3.43 7.33 2.68
N CYS A 38 -4.62 7.11 3.23
CA CYS A 38 -5.18 5.77 3.41
C CYS A 38 -5.52 5.06 2.09
N PHE A 39 -5.46 5.76 0.94
CA PHE A 39 -5.63 5.15 -0.39
C PHE A 39 -4.35 4.51 -0.91
N LEU A 40 -3.17 4.88 -0.38
CA LEU A 40 -1.89 4.30 -0.82
C LEU A 40 -1.85 2.77 -0.65
N PRO A 41 -2.30 2.19 0.48
CA PRO A 41 -2.43 0.74 0.60
C PRO A 41 -3.51 0.14 -0.31
N LEU A 42 -4.59 0.86 -0.61
CA LEU A 42 -5.64 0.38 -1.54
C LEU A 42 -5.05 0.15 -2.93
N LEU A 43 -4.19 1.06 -3.41
CA LEU A 43 -3.50 0.89 -4.70
C LEU A 43 -2.69 -0.40 -4.73
N MET A 44 -1.93 -0.67 -3.67
CA MET A 44 -1.14 -1.89 -3.56
C MET A 44 -2.01 -3.14 -3.44
N PHE A 45 -3.07 -3.09 -2.63
CA PHE A 45 -4.00 -4.20 -2.45
C PHE A 45 -4.70 -4.60 -3.75
N PHE A 46 -5.07 -3.61 -4.58
CA PHE A 46 -5.61 -3.88 -5.91
C PHE A 46 -4.56 -4.33 -6.92
N ALA A 47 -3.33 -3.81 -6.84
CA ALA A 47 -2.22 -4.24 -7.71
C ALA A 47 -1.86 -5.71 -7.50
N PHE A 48 -1.90 -6.20 -6.25
CA PHE A 48 -1.68 -7.62 -5.94
C PHE A 48 -2.93 -8.50 -6.14
N GLY A 49 -4.08 -7.91 -6.46
CA GLY A 49 -5.33 -8.64 -6.65
C GLY A 49 -5.91 -9.19 -5.34
N ALA A 50 -6.31 -8.31 -4.42
CA ALA A 50 -7.05 -8.64 -3.19
C ALA A 50 -6.58 -9.91 -2.46
N ASP A 51 -5.27 -10.10 -2.37
CA ASP A 51 -4.66 -11.26 -1.72
C ASP A 51 -4.40 -10.98 -0.24
N PHE A 52 -5.28 -11.48 0.62
CA PHE A 52 -5.19 -11.33 2.06
C PHE A 52 -3.91 -11.95 2.65
N LYS A 53 -3.29 -12.92 1.97
CA LYS A 53 -2.04 -13.54 2.44
C LYS A 53 -0.85 -12.58 2.32
N LYS A 54 -0.96 -11.56 1.46
CA LYS A 54 0.07 -10.52 1.28
C LYS A 54 0.00 -9.41 2.31
N ILE A 55 -1.06 -9.32 3.12
CA ILE A 55 -1.23 -8.26 4.13
C ILE A 55 -0.04 -8.19 5.12
N PRO A 56 0.43 -9.29 5.73
CA PRO A 56 1.59 -9.24 6.62
C PRO A 56 2.84 -8.71 5.92
N GLU A 57 3.06 -9.13 4.67
CA GLU A 57 4.18 -8.67 3.85
C GLU A 57 4.08 -7.16 3.58
N MET A 58 2.88 -6.66 3.23
CA MET A 58 2.63 -5.23 2.99
C MET A 58 2.87 -4.37 4.24
N LEU A 59 2.50 -4.86 5.42
CA LEU A 59 2.72 -4.15 6.69
C LEU A 59 4.21 -4.09 7.03
N VAL A 60 4.88 -5.25 7.03
CA VAL A 60 6.29 -5.34 7.43
C VAL A 60 7.19 -4.60 6.46
N SER A 61 6.99 -4.77 5.14
CA SER A 61 7.78 -4.04 4.14
C SER A 61 7.61 -2.52 4.26
N TYR A 62 6.41 -2.03 4.56
CA TYR A 62 6.21 -0.59 4.78
C TYR A 62 7.01 -0.07 5.97
N ALA A 63 6.92 -0.74 7.13
CA ALA A 63 7.70 -0.38 8.32
C ALA A 63 9.21 -0.43 8.05
N VAL A 64 9.68 -1.41 7.28
CA VAL A 64 11.08 -1.48 6.84
C VAL A 64 11.46 -0.29 5.96
N GLY A 65 10.55 0.20 5.12
CA GLY A 65 10.72 1.44 4.37
C GLY A 65 10.94 2.67 5.24
N GLU A 66 10.20 2.80 6.34
CA GLU A 66 10.40 3.88 7.33
C GLU A 66 11.81 3.80 7.96
N VAL A 67 12.28 2.59 8.29
CA VAL A 67 13.63 2.36 8.81
C VAL A 67 14.69 2.76 7.77
N TRP A 68 14.47 2.45 6.49
CA TRP A 68 15.38 2.89 5.42
C TRP A 68 15.44 4.41 5.26
N CYS A 69 14.36 5.13 5.58
CA CYS A 69 14.39 6.59 5.62
C CYS A 69 15.38 7.09 6.67
N VAL A 70 15.34 6.51 7.88
CA VAL A 70 16.31 6.82 8.95
C VAL A 70 17.73 6.51 8.51
N ILE A 71 17.96 5.31 7.95
CA ILE A 71 19.28 4.91 7.46
C ILE A 71 19.78 5.89 6.40
N ASN A 72 18.93 6.30 5.46
CA ASN A 72 19.31 7.27 4.44
C ASN A 72 19.69 8.63 5.05
N SER A 73 18.91 9.14 6.01
CA SER A 73 19.24 10.38 6.71
C SER A 73 20.59 10.30 7.43
N LEU A 74 20.91 9.15 8.04
CA LEU A 74 22.22 8.92 8.68
C LEU A 74 23.35 8.91 7.65
N VAL A 75 23.19 8.17 6.55
CA VAL A 75 24.19 8.10 5.47
C VAL A 75 24.41 9.48 4.85
N MET A 76 23.33 10.22 4.55
CA MET A 76 23.44 11.61 4.09
C MET A 76 24.20 12.48 5.10
N GLY A 77 23.91 12.37 6.40
CA GLY A 77 24.62 13.10 7.45
C GLY A 77 26.12 12.82 7.46
N VAL A 78 26.52 11.56 7.28
CA VAL A 78 27.95 11.17 7.17
C VAL A 78 28.59 11.82 5.94
N PHE A 79 27.94 11.75 4.77
CA PHE A 79 28.49 12.35 3.55
C PHE A 79 28.55 13.88 3.62
N VAL A 80 27.54 14.55 4.17
CA VAL A 80 27.56 15.99 4.43
C VAL A 80 28.73 16.36 5.34
N SER A 81 28.98 15.58 6.39
CA SER A 81 30.09 15.84 7.32
C SER A 81 31.47 15.69 6.67
N ALA A 82 31.60 14.81 5.67
CA ALA A 82 32.87 14.52 5.00
C ALA A 82 33.15 15.42 3.79
N PHE A 83 32.11 15.80 3.04
CA PHE A 83 32.24 16.48 1.75
C PHE A 83 31.62 17.89 1.72
N GLY A 84 30.98 18.32 2.80
CA GLY A 84 30.30 19.62 2.91
C GLY A 84 28.91 19.62 2.27
N ALA A 85 28.01 20.44 2.83
CA ALA A 85 26.62 20.52 2.36
C ALA A 85 26.48 21.08 0.93
N ASP A 86 27.43 21.93 0.50
CA ASP A 86 27.41 22.58 -0.81
C ASP A 86 27.74 21.61 -1.96
N ASN A 87 28.38 20.46 -1.66
CA ASN A 87 28.66 19.43 -2.65
C ASN A 87 27.46 18.51 -2.82
N MET A 88 26.45 18.96 -3.59
CA MET A 88 25.21 18.22 -3.80
C MET A 88 25.40 16.79 -4.32
N VAL A 89 26.43 16.55 -5.14
CA VAL A 89 26.69 15.21 -5.69
C VAL A 89 27.08 14.26 -4.57
N MET A 90 28.12 14.61 -3.80
CA MET A 90 28.62 13.75 -2.74
C MET A 90 27.67 13.72 -1.55
N SER A 91 26.97 14.81 -1.25
CA SER A 91 26.19 14.95 -0.02
C SER A 91 24.71 14.55 -0.17
N ASN A 92 24.22 14.31 -1.39
CA ASN A 92 22.83 13.93 -1.65
C ASN A 92 22.70 12.79 -2.67
N ILE A 93 23.26 12.96 -3.87
CA ILE A 93 23.07 11.99 -4.97
C ILE A 93 23.73 10.65 -4.65
N VAL A 94 25.02 10.64 -4.33
CA VAL A 94 25.78 9.43 -4.01
C VAL A 94 25.17 8.64 -2.83
N PRO A 95 24.89 9.25 -1.66
CA PRO A 95 24.32 8.51 -0.53
C PRO A 95 22.93 7.94 -0.86
N THR A 96 22.11 8.68 -1.62
CA THR A 96 20.81 8.15 -2.07
C THR A 96 20.99 6.95 -3.00
N ILE A 97 21.88 7.02 -3.99
CA ILE A 97 22.20 5.88 -4.88
C ILE A 97 22.62 4.65 -4.07
N LEU A 98 23.51 4.84 -3.08
CA LEU A 98 23.99 3.75 -2.23
C LEU A 98 22.83 3.11 -1.44
N VAL A 99 21.95 3.91 -0.86
CA VAL A 99 20.81 3.39 -0.09
C VAL A 99 19.83 2.67 -0.99
N ILE A 100 19.49 3.22 -2.16
CA ILE A 100 18.59 2.57 -3.12
C ILE A 100 19.19 1.25 -3.60
N PHE A 101 20.48 1.22 -3.92
CA PHE A 101 21.19 -0.01 -4.25
C PHE A 101 21.11 -1.06 -3.13
N CYS A 102 21.31 -0.65 -1.87
CA CYS A 102 21.19 -1.53 -0.72
C CYS A 102 19.76 -2.06 -0.53
N ILE A 103 18.73 -1.22 -0.74
CA ILE A 103 17.33 -1.62 -0.68
C ILE A 103 17.05 -2.70 -1.71
N LEU A 104 17.39 -2.46 -2.99
CA LEU A 104 17.13 -3.40 -4.07
C LEU A 104 17.91 -4.70 -3.85
N THR A 105 19.20 -4.61 -3.52
CA THR A 105 20.03 -5.79 -3.23
C THR A 105 19.47 -6.60 -2.05
N THR A 106 18.98 -5.95 -1.01
CA THR A 106 18.47 -6.63 0.18
C THR A 106 17.08 -7.24 -0.06
N HIS A 107 16.13 -6.44 -0.56
CA HIS A 107 14.72 -6.82 -0.58
C HIS A 107 14.29 -7.52 -1.85
N GLU A 108 14.91 -7.19 -2.99
CA GLU A 108 14.61 -7.83 -4.28
C GLU A 108 15.42 -9.12 -4.46
N ASN A 109 16.67 -9.15 -3.99
CA ASN A 109 17.59 -10.28 -4.21
C ASN A 109 17.80 -11.15 -2.97
N LEU A 110 18.41 -10.62 -1.90
CA LEU A 110 18.79 -11.45 -0.73
C LEU A 110 17.61 -11.98 0.08
N LEU A 111 16.53 -11.20 0.18
CA LEU A 111 15.33 -11.54 0.96
C LEU A 111 14.15 -11.92 0.06
N GLU A 112 14.40 -12.31 -1.19
CA GLU A 112 13.36 -12.72 -2.13
C GLU A 112 12.39 -13.75 -1.51
N GLY A 113 11.09 -13.49 -1.62
CA GLY A 113 10.02 -14.34 -1.09
C GLY A 113 9.85 -14.32 0.43
N LYS A 114 10.60 -13.48 1.17
CA LYS A 114 10.44 -13.29 2.62
C LYS A 114 9.41 -12.18 2.91
N ILE A 115 8.98 -12.08 4.17
CA ILE A 115 7.95 -11.11 4.59
C ILE A 115 8.31 -9.62 4.37
N CYS A 116 9.57 -9.32 4.09
CA CYS A 116 10.05 -7.97 3.79
C CYS A 116 10.43 -7.79 2.31
N SER A 117 10.08 -8.71 1.42
CA SER A 117 10.42 -8.64 -0.01
C SER A 117 9.50 -7.78 -0.86
N ASN A 118 8.44 -7.19 -0.28
CA ASN A 118 7.54 -6.34 -1.03
C ASN A 118 8.18 -4.97 -1.29
N VAL A 119 9.05 -4.94 -2.30
CA VAL A 119 9.84 -3.76 -2.71
C VAL A 119 8.96 -2.53 -2.93
N PRO A 120 7.79 -2.61 -3.61
CA PRO A 120 6.87 -1.47 -3.68
C PRO A 120 6.47 -0.92 -2.31
N CYS A 121 6.10 -1.78 -1.36
CA CYS A 121 5.74 -1.34 -0.01
C CYS A 121 6.93 -0.75 0.76
N VAL A 122 8.15 -1.27 0.56
CA VAL A 122 9.37 -0.67 1.12
C VAL A 122 9.56 0.76 0.60
N PHE A 123 9.44 0.96 -0.72
CA PHE A 123 9.54 2.30 -1.30
C PHE A 123 8.41 3.23 -0.88
N MET A 124 7.20 2.71 -0.67
CA MET A 124 6.09 3.51 -0.14
C MET A 124 6.40 4.04 1.27
N GLY A 125 6.90 3.18 2.18
CA GLY A 125 7.29 3.60 3.52
C GLY A 125 8.43 4.61 3.52
N LEU A 126 9.43 4.39 2.66
CA LEU A 126 10.55 5.32 2.46
C LEU A 126 10.05 6.69 1.99
N ALA A 127 9.24 6.73 0.94
CA ALA A 127 8.77 7.96 0.32
C ALA A 127 7.87 8.78 1.26
N THR A 128 6.90 8.16 1.92
CA THR A 128 6.01 8.88 2.86
C THR A 128 6.76 9.42 4.08
N SER A 129 7.80 8.70 4.51
CA SER A 129 8.68 9.15 5.60
C SER A 129 9.46 10.40 5.21
N PHE A 130 10.06 10.41 4.00
CA PHE A 130 10.71 11.62 3.48
C PHE A 130 9.77 12.79 3.32
N PHE A 131 8.57 12.57 2.77
CA PHE A 131 7.60 13.66 2.63
C PHE A 131 7.21 14.25 3.99
N THR A 132 7.09 13.42 5.02
CA THR A 132 6.83 13.90 6.38
C THR A 132 7.94 14.82 6.87
N PHE A 133 9.21 14.45 6.65
CA PHE A 133 10.35 15.29 7.03
C PHE A 133 10.49 16.55 6.18
N MET A 134 10.42 16.42 4.86
CA MET A 134 10.62 17.53 3.91
C MET A 134 9.50 18.57 3.99
N LEU A 135 8.27 18.12 4.23
CA LEU A 135 7.10 19.01 4.36
C LEU A 135 6.79 19.39 5.81
N GLN A 136 7.68 19.04 6.76
CA GLN A 136 7.57 19.35 8.19
C GLN A 136 6.19 19.02 8.77
N GLN A 137 5.64 17.87 8.39
CA GLN A 137 4.30 17.49 8.82
C GLN A 137 4.30 17.13 10.31
N PRO A 138 3.28 17.52 11.09
CA PRO A 138 3.16 17.21 12.51
C PRO A 138 2.73 15.75 12.77
N ILE A 139 3.30 14.80 12.04
CA ILE A 139 3.08 13.37 12.16
C ILE A 139 4.43 12.65 12.23
N ASN A 140 4.46 11.47 12.82
CA ASN A 140 5.68 10.66 12.94
C ASN A 140 5.50 9.29 12.27
N PHE A 141 6.54 8.46 12.28
CA PHE A 141 6.49 7.10 11.70
C PHE A 141 5.36 6.25 12.27
N GLY A 142 5.07 6.34 13.58
CA GLY A 142 3.94 5.63 14.17
C GLY A 142 2.59 6.01 13.54
N HIS A 143 2.40 7.29 13.21
CA HIS A 143 1.20 7.76 12.51
C HIS A 143 1.15 7.26 11.06
N LEU A 144 2.28 7.33 10.34
CA LEU A 144 2.37 6.83 8.97
C LEU A 144 2.03 5.34 8.88
N PHE A 145 2.66 4.53 9.75
CA PHE A 145 2.35 3.12 9.86
C PHE A 145 0.88 2.88 10.23
N ALA A 146 0.30 3.66 11.14
CA ALA A 146 -1.10 3.54 11.51
C ALA A 146 -2.03 3.87 10.33
N PHE A 147 -1.74 4.92 9.55
CA PHE A 147 -2.52 5.28 8.36
C PHE A 147 -2.40 4.21 7.27
N TRP A 148 -1.20 3.64 7.09
CA TRP A 148 -0.97 2.52 6.19
C TRP A 148 -1.78 1.28 6.60
N ALA A 149 -1.70 0.87 7.86
CA ALA A 149 -2.45 -0.25 8.39
C ALA A 149 -3.97 -0.03 8.31
N PHE A 150 -4.43 1.19 8.60
CA PHE A 150 -5.83 1.56 8.47
C PHE A 150 -6.29 1.51 7.02
N GLY A 151 -5.50 1.99 6.05
CA GLY A 151 -5.83 1.86 4.63
C GLY A 151 -5.91 0.40 4.17
N ILE A 152 -5.07 -0.50 4.70
CA ILE A 152 -5.23 -1.95 4.45
C ILE A 152 -6.57 -2.45 5.01
N ALA A 153 -6.94 -2.05 6.23
CA ALA A 153 -8.22 -2.40 6.83
C ALA A 153 -9.40 -1.89 5.98
N LEU A 154 -9.31 -0.66 5.44
CA LEU A 154 -10.30 -0.13 4.50
C LEU A 154 -10.43 -1.00 3.24
N ALA A 155 -9.30 -1.43 2.66
CA ALA A 155 -9.30 -2.30 1.49
C ALA A 155 -9.94 -3.67 1.76
N VAL A 156 -9.67 -4.25 2.94
CA VAL A 156 -10.31 -5.48 3.42
C VAL A 156 -11.82 -5.30 3.56
N CYS A 157 -12.25 -4.25 4.27
CA CYS A 157 -13.66 -3.92 4.46
C CYS A 157 -14.40 -3.72 3.13
N LEU A 158 -13.75 -3.05 2.16
CA LEU A 158 -14.28 -2.83 0.83
C LEU A 158 -14.59 -4.15 0.10
N VAL A 159 -13.62 -5.08 0.10
CA VAL A 159 -13.79 -6.38 -0.58
C VAL A 159 -14.81 -7.26 0.14
N MET A 160 -14.75 -7.33 1.48
CA MET A 160 -15.67 -8.15 2.26
C MET A 160 -17.11 -7.65 2.16
N SER A 161 -17.35 -6.36 2.38
CA SER A 161 -18.70 -5.78 2.33
C SER A 161 -19.32 -5.90 0.94
N GLY A 162 -18.57 -5.60 -0.12
CA GLY A 162 -19.02 -5.77 -1.51
C GLY A 162 -19.39 -7.22 -1.82
N THR A 163 -18.57 -8.18 -1.38
CA THR A 163 -18.84 -9.61 -1.58
C THR A 163 -20.07 -10.07 -0.80
N LEU A 164 -20.22 -9.63 0.45
CA LEU A 164 -21.35 -9.99 1.32
C LEU A 164 -22.67 -9.47 0.76
N VAL A 165 -22.75 -8.17 0.45
CA VAL A 165 -23.96 -7.54 -0.08
C VAL A 165 -24.35 -8.14 -1.43
N CYS A 166 -23.38 -8.32 -2.34
CA CYS A 166 -23.66 -8.94 -3.63
C CYS A 166 -24.14 -10.40 -3.47
N SER A 167 -23.54 -11.17 -2.55
CA SER A 167 -23.94 -12.56 -2.30
C SER A 167 -25.34 -12.66 -1.71
N ALA A 168 -25.74 -11.71 -0.86
CA ALA A 168 -27.07 -11.65 -0.28
C ALA A 168 -28.15 -11.31 -1.33
N ILE A 169 -27.85 -10.44 -2.30
CA ILE A 169 -28.82 -10.00 -3.32
C ILE A 169 -28.90 -10.98 -4.49
N PHE A 170 -27.74 -11.46 -4.99
CA PHE A 170 -27.66 -12.19 -6.26
C PHE A 170 -27.32 -13.68 -6.11
N GLY A 171 -27.03 -14.14 -4.89
CA GLY A 171 -26.58 -15.49 -4.60
C GLY A 171 -25.05 -15.65 -4.73
N LYS A 172 -24.47 -16.41 -3.79
CA LYS A 172 -23.01 -16.58 -3.62
C LYS A 172 -22.27 -17.01 -4.89
N GLU A 173 -22.79 -18.01 -5.61
CA GLU A 173 -22.13 -18.54 -6.81
C GLU A 173 -22.03 -17.50 -7.93
N ARG A 174 -23.12 -16.77 -8.18
CA ARG A 174 -23.18 -15.71 -9.19
C ARG A 174 -22.25 -14.56 -8.83
N THR A 175 -22.19 -14.20 -7.56
CA THR A 175 -21.27 -13.18 -7.07
C THR A 175 -19.82 -13.60 -7.29
N ILE A 176 -19.42 -14.79 -6.86
CA ILE A 176 -18.04 -15.27 -7.04
C ILE A 176 -17.64 -15.27 -8.52
N GLN A 177 -18.50 -15.79 -9.40
CA GLN A 177 -18.25 -15.76 -10.85
C GLN A 177 -18.14 -14.34 -11.41
N ALA A 178 -18.97 -13.40 -10.94
CA ALA A 178 -18.95 -12.02 -11.43
C ALA A 178 -17.71 -11.24 -10.94
N LEU A 179 -17.23 -11.53 -9.72
CA LEU A 179 -16.09 -10.88 -9.10
C LEU A 179 -14.75 -11.48 -9.54
N THR A 180 -14.73 -12.75 -9.94
CA THR A 180 -13.52 -13.39 -10.49
C THR A 180 -13.04 -12.66 -11.76
N PRO A 181 -11.74 -12.32 -11.88
CA PRO A 181 -11.20 -11.66 -13.08
C PRO A 181 -11.55 -12.42 -14.37
N LEU A 182 -11.82 -11.68 -15.46
CA LEU A 182 -12.22 -12.30 -16.74
C LEU A 182 -11.15 -13.25 -17.28
N ALA A 183 -9.88 -12.83 -17.24
CA ALA A 183 -8.75 -13.65 -17.68
C ALA A 183 -8.67 -15.02 -16.97
N VAL A 184 -9.02 -15.07 -15.68
CA VAL A 184 -9.03 -16.33 -14.90
C VAL A 184 -10.17 -17.24 -15.37
N LEU A 185 -11.34 -16.68 -15.67
CA LEU A 185 -12.49 -17.46 -16.16
C LEU A 185 -12.23 -18.01 -17.56
N GLU A 186 -11.59 -17.23 -18.43
CA GLU A 186 -11.24 -17.64 -19.80
C GLU A 186 -10.18 -18.76 -19.77
N ALA A 187 -9.17 -18.66 -18.90
CA ALA A 187 -8.19 -19.73 -18.72
C ALA A 187 -8.83 -21.05 -18.25
N GLN A 188 -9.81 -20.99 -17.34
CA GLN A 188 -10.54 -22.17 -16.87
C GLN A 188 -11.42 -22.82 -17.95
N GLN A 189 -11.85 -22.06 -18.96
CA GLN A 189 -12.65 -22.58 -20.08
C GLN A 189 -11.78 -23.27 -21.13
N ASN A 190 -10.53 -22.84 -21.33
CA ASN A 190 -9.62 -23.42 -22.32
C ASN A 190 -8.97 -24.75 -21.88
N HIS A 191 -9.11 -25.13 -20.61
CA HIS A 191 -8.59 -26.39 -20.05
C HIS A 191 -9.69 -27.45 -19.79
N LYS A 192 -10.92 -27.21 -20.27
CA LYS A 192 -12.03 -28.18 -20.27
C LYS A 192 -12.35 -28.59 -21.69
#